data_AF-A0A8S0UE60-F1
#
_entry.id   AF-A0A8S0UE60-F1
#
_cell.length_a   1.000
_cell.length_b   1.000
_cell.length_c   1.000
_cell.angle_alpha   90.00
_cell.angle_beta   90.00
_cell.angle_gamma   90.00
#
_symmetry.space_group_name_H-M   'P 1'
#
loop_
_entity.id
_entity.type
_entity.pdbx_description
1 polymer ?
#
loop_
_entity_poly.entity_id
_entity_poly.type
_entity_poly.pdbx_seq_one_letter_code
_entity_poly.pdbx_strand_id
1 'polypeptide(L)'
;MKLRYAMVCSSNQNRSMEAHALLKREGFDVSSYGTGQHVKLPGPSLREPNVYDFGTPYKHMLEDLRRKDPELYRRNGILTMLKRNVAVKLAPQRWQENAADGTFDVVLTFEEKVFDMVVE
;
A
#
# COMPACT_ATOMS: atom_id res chain seq x y z
N MET A 1 -27.53 5.04 2.75
CA MET A 1 -26.53 3.95 2.85
C MET A 1 -25.14 4.56 2.74
N LYS A 2 -24.18 4.15 3.56
CA LYS A 2 -22.79 4.59 3.46
C LYS A 2 -22.06 3.60 2.55
N LEU A 3 -21.54 4.08 1.42
CA LEU A 3 -20.79 3.24 0.49
C LEU A 3 -19.45 2.84 1.11
N ARG A 4 -18.99 1.64 0.80
CA ARG A 4 -17.70 1.09 1.20
C ARG A 4 -16.76 1.01 0.00
N TYR A 5 -15.56 1.54 0.17
CA TYR A 5 -14.61 1.78 -0.91
C TYR A 5 -13.34 0.93 -0.75
N ALA A 6 -12.80 0.41 -1.86
CA ALA A 6 -11.48 -0.22 -1.89
C ALA A 6 -10.54 0.53 -2.86
N MET A 7 -9.40 0.97 -2.34
CA MET A 7 -8.33 1.59 -3.13
C MET A 7 -7.27 0.56 -3.47
N VAL A 8 -7.05 0.23 -4.75
CA VAL A 8 -6.17 -0.89 -5.13
C VAL A 8 -5.04 -0.42 -6.04
N CYS A 9 -3.79 -0.62 -5.61
CA CYS A 9 -2.60 -0.41 -6.46
C CYS A 9 -1.75 -1.69 -6.53
N SER A 10 -0.50 -1.64 -7.01
CA SER A 10 0.33 -2.84 -7.09
C SER A 10 0.85 -3.33 -5.73
N SER A 11 1.54 -2.48 -4.96
CA SER A 11 2.24 -2.89 -3.72
C SER A 11 1.57 -2.45 -2.42
N ASN A 12 0.40 -1.81 -2.50
CA ASN A 12 -0.26 -1.15 -1.38
C ASN A 12 0.66 -0.23 -0.55
N GLN A 13 1.47 0.58 -1.24
CA GLN A 13 2.47 1.45 -0.60
C GLN A 13 2.18 2.93 -0.79
N ASN A 14 1.96 3.36 -2.04
CA ASN A 14 1.86 4.78 -2.38
C ASN A 14 0.44 5.19 -2.76
N ARG A 15 0.04 5.00 -4.03
CA ARG A 15 -1.22 5.47 -4.61
C ARG A 15 -2.46 5.08 -3.79
N SER A 16 -2.64 3.78 -3.51
CA SER A 16 -3.78 3.30 -2.73
C SER A 16 -3.77 3.78 -1.27
N MET A 17 -2.60 3.93 -0.67
CA MET A 17 -2.46 4.34 0.73
C MET A 17 -2.63 5.84 0.92
N GLU A 18 -2.21 6.66 -0.05
CA GLU A 18 -2.50 8.10 -0.03
C GLU A 18 -4.00 8.35 -0.15
N ALA A 19 -4.66 7.66 -1.10
CA ALA A 19 -6.12 7.74 -1.24
C ALA A 19 -6.85 7.23 0.01
N HIS A 20 -6.41 6.12 0.60
CA HIS A 20 -6.96 5.62 1.87
C HIS A 20 -6.81 6.68 2.96
N ALA A 21 -5.62 7.25 3.17
CA ALA A 21 -5.37 8.25 4.20
C ALA A 21 -6.31 9.47 4.05
N LEU A 22 -6.48 9.96 2.83
CA LEU A 22 -7.39 11.06 2.51
C LEU A 22 -8.85 10.67 2.80
N LEU A 23 -9.37 9.61 2.20
CA LEU A 23 -10.76 9.17 2.35
C LEU A 23 -11.12 8.86 3.81
N LYS A 24 -10.20 8.24 4.55
CA LYS A 24 -10.39 7.95 5.98
C LYS A 24 -10.48 9.23 6.82
N ARG A 25 -9.67 10.24 6.51
CA ARG A 25 -9.75 11.55 7.17
C ARG A 25 -11.07 12.25 6.91
N GLU A 26 -11.63 12.10 5.71
CA GLU A 26 -12.95 12.62 5.35
C GLU A 26 -14.12 11.73 5.83
N GLY A 27 -13.84 10.69 6.63
CA GLY A 27 -14.86 9.87 7.28
C GLY A 27 -15.49 8.78 6.41
N PHE A 28 -14.93 8.47 5.23
CA PHE A 28 -15.41 7.39 4.38
C PHE A 28 -15.09 6.01 4.98
N ASP A 29 -15.92 5.01 4.65
CA ASP A 29 -15.59 3.61 4.92
C ASP A 29 -14.69 3.11 3.79
N VAL A 30 -13.38 3.05 4.05
CA VAL A 30 -12.37 2.81 3.03
C VAL A 30 -11.36 1.76 3.48
N SER A 31 -11.01 0.86 2.56
CA SER A 31 -9.90 -0.08 2.69
C SER A 31 -8.94 0.08 1.50
N SER A 32 -7.77 -0.54 1.56
CA SER A 32 -6.79 -0.46 0.48
C SER A 32 -5.98 -1.73 0.31
N TYR A 33 -5.59 -2.05 -0.93
CA TYR A 33 -4.95 -3.32 -1.26
C TYR A 33 -3.87 -3.19 -2.35
N GLY A 34 -3.11 -4.28 -2.49
CA GLY A 34 -2.09 -4.49 -3.50
C GLY A 34 -2.41 -5.73 -4.33
N THR A 35 -2.26 -5.70 -5.65
CA THR A 35 -2.45 -6.89 -6.52
C THR A 35 -1.16 -7.62 -6.86
N GLY A 36 0.00 -7.01 -6.59
CA GLY A 36 1.30 -7.60 -6.89
C GLY A 36 1.53 -8.91 -6.13
N GLN A 37 2.51 -9.69 -6.58
CA GLN A 37 2.96 -10.88 -5.85
C GLN A 37 3.72 -10.51 -4.56
N HIS A 38 4.47 -9.41 -4.61
CA HIS A 38 5.25 -8.91 -3.48
C HIS A 38 5.12 -7.38 -3.40
N VAL A 39 5.41 -6.83 -2.22
CA VAL A 39 5.54 -5.40 -2.00
C VAL A 39 6.92 -4.97 -2.48
N LYS A 40 6.98 -4.02 -3.42
CA LYS A 40 8.23 -3.47 -3.94
C LYS A 40 8.36 -1.98 -3.63
N LEU A 41 9.49 -1.60 -3.04
CA LEU A 41 9.89 -0.21 -2.82
C LEU A 41 11.20 0.06 -3.57
N PRO A 42 11.40 1.27 -4.12
CA PRO A 42 12.68 1.66 -4.70
C PRO A 42 13.84 1.43 -3.72
N GLY A 43 14.98 0.95 -4.22
CA GLY A 43 16.23 0.85 -3.47
C GLY A 43 17.34 1.71 -4.08
N PRO A 44 18.63 1.40 -3.83
CA PRO A 44 19.75 2.20 -4.31
C PRO A 44 19.86 2.28 -5.84
N SER A 45 19.38 1.26 -6.56
CA SER A 45 19.37 1.20 -8.01
C SER A 45 18.10 0.54 -8.54
N LEU A 46 17.85 0.65 -9.86
CA LEU A 46 16.72 -0.01 -10.53
C LEU A 46 16.75 -1.54 -10.41
N ARG A 47 17.94 -2.13 -10.23
CA ARG A 47 18.13 -3.58 -10.13
C ARG A 47 18.06 -4.10 -8.69
N GLU A 48 18.05 -3.20 -7.72
CA GLU A 48 18.10 -3.53 -6.29
C GLU A 48 16.89 -2.94 -5.54
N PRO A 49 15.65 -3.36 -5.86
CA PRO A 49 14.47 -2.94 -5.11
C PRO A 49 14.46 -3.57 -3.72
N ASN A 50 13.82 -2.91 -2.77
CA ASN A 50 13.45 -3.53 -1.50
C ASN A 50 12.16 -4.33 -1.70
N VAL A 51 12.22 -5.64 -1.44
CA VAL A 51 11.10 -6.56 -1.61
C VAL A 51 10.68 -7.10 -0.25
N TYR A 52 9.38 -7.12 0.00
CA TYR A 52 8.78 -7.67 1.22
C TYR A 52 7.53 -8.47 0.87
N ASP A 53 7.17 -9.38 1.74
CA ASP A 53 5.89 -10.09 1.66
C ASP A 53 4.73 -9.18 2.10
N PHE A 54 3.56 -9.39 1.50
CA PHE A 54 2.32 -8.85 2.05
C PHE A 54 2.13 -9.36 3.49
N GLY A 55 1.52 -8.53 4.34
CA GLY A 55 1.43 -8.79 5.78
C GLY A 55 2.65 -8.33 6.60
N THR A 56 3.79 -8.02 5.98
CA THR A 56 4.93 -7.41 6.69
C THR A 56 4.52 -6.03 7.27
N PRO A 57 4.60 -5.79 8.59
CA PRO A 57 4.17 -4.51 9.16
C PRO A 57 4.94 -3.32 8.58
N TYR A 58 4.26 -2.21 8.26
CA TYR A 58 4.93 -1.01 7.72
C TYR A 58 5.98 -0.45 8.69
N LYS A 59 5.78 -0.63 9.99
CA LYS A 59 6.76 -0.25 11.02
C LYS A 59 8.07 -1.03 10.87
N HIS A 60 7.98 -2.33 10.56
CA HIS A 60 9.16 -3.14 10.32
C HIS A 60 9.88 -2.68 9.04
N MET A 61 9.15 -2.42 7.94
CA MET A 61 9.75 -1.87 6.72
C MET A 61 10.44 -0.52 6.97
N LEU A 62 9.82 0.35 7.78
CA LEU A 62 10.37 1.66 8.13
C LEU A 62 11.70 1.52 8.90
N GLU A 63 11.75 0.61 9.87
CA GLU A 63 12.94 0.34 10.68
C GLU A 63 14.05 -0.33 9.86
N ASP A 64 13.70 -1.26 8.96
CA ASP A 64 14.65 -1.89 8.04
C ASP A 64 15.32 -0.87 7.12
N LEU A 65 14.52 -0.06 6.41
CA LEU A 65 15.06 0.95 5.49
C LEU A 65 15.87 2.03 6.24
N ARG A 66 15.44 2.43 7.44
CA ARG A 66 16.20 3.37 8.29
C ARG A 66 17.56 2.81 8.69
N ARG A 67 17.70 1.49 8.88
CA ARG A 67 18.99 0.85 9.18
C ARG A 67 19.87 0.68 7.93
N LYS A 68 19.26 0.41 6.77
CA LYS A 68 19.98 0.21 5.50
C LYS A 68 20.64 1.50 4.99
N ASP A 69 19.87 2.55 4.79
CA ASP A 69 20.40 3.85 4.30
C ASP A 69 19.42 5.00 4.62
N PRO A 70 19.53 5.62 5.80
CA PRO A 70 18.58 6.64 6.23
C PRO A 70 18.59 7.89 5.34
N GLU A 71 19.72 8.24 4.73
CA GLU A 71 19.82 9.43 3.87
C GLU A 71 19.14 9.20 2.52
N LEU A 72 19.39 8.06 1.88
CA LEU A 72 18.72 7.68 0.63
C LEU A 72 17.19 7.68 0.80
N TYR A 73 16.70 6.97 1.82
CA TYR A 73 15.25 6.78 2.00
C TYR A 73 14.55 8.01 2.58
N ARG A 74 15.29 8.94 3.21
CA ARG A 74 14.78 10.27 3.53
C ARG A 74 14.68 11.12 2.26
N ARG A 75 15.74 11.16 1.45
CA ARG A 75 15.81 11.98 0.22
C ARG A 75 14.75 11.60 -0.81
N ASN A 76 14.48 10.31 -0.99
CA ASN A 76 13.45 9.84 -1.93
C ASN A 76 12.03 9.79 -1.32
N GLY A 77 11.85 10.21 -0.06
CA GLY A 77 10.55 10.32 0.59
C GLY A 77 9.94 8.99 1.09
N ILE A 78 10.62 7.84 0.93
CA ILE A 78 10.07 6.54 1.34
C ILE A 78 9.86 6.45 2.86
N LEU A 79 10.77 7.00 3.68
CA LEU A 79 10.56 6.99 5.13
C LEU A 79 9.34 7.81 5.54
N THR A 80 9.07 8.93 4.88
CA THR A 80 7.87 9.75 5.11
C THR A 80 6.61 9.01 4.68
N MET A 81 6.64 8.35 3.52
CA MET A 81 5.55 7.52 3.00
C MET A 81 5.21 6.38 3.96
N LEU A 82 6.22 5.66 4.47
CA LEU A 82 6.03 4.56 5.41
C LEU A 82 5.48 5.04 6.76
N LYS A 83 5.91 6.21 7.26
CA LYS A 83 5.31 6.82 8.45
C LYS A 83 3.82 7.10 8.27
N ARG A 84 3.41 7.62 7.11
CA ARG A 84 1.98 7.78 6.77
C ARG A 84 1.28 6.42 6.79
N ASN A 85 1.86 5.41 6.16
CA ASN A 85 1.24 4.08 6.08
C ASN A 85 1.03 3.43 7.45
N VAL A 86 2.01 3.55 8.36
CA VAL A 86 1.91 3.10 9.76
C VAL A 86 0.70 3.73 10.47
N ALA A 87 0.43 5.02 10.24
CA ALA A 87 -0.71 5.70 10.85
C ALA A 87 -2.07 5.27 10.26
N VAL A 88 -2.08 4.71 9.05
CA VAL A 88 -3.31 4.30 8.37
C VAL A 88 -3.71 2.88 8.78
N LYS A 89 -2.78 1.91 8.69
CA LYS A 89 -3.01 0.49 9.05
C LYS A 89 -1.69 -0.26 9.30
N LEU A 90 -1.79 -1.49 9.81
CA LEU A 90 -0.64 -2.29 10.26
C LEU A 90 0.32 -2.69 9.12
N ALA A 91 -0.21 -3.26 8.05
CA ALA A 91 0.56 -3.91 7.00
C ALA A 91 -0.10 -3.76 5.62
N PRO A 92 0.67 -3.86 4.52
CA PRO A 92 0.09 -3.97 3.19
C PRO A 92 -0.68 -5.28 3.07
N GLN A 93 -1.89 -5.20 2.50
CA GLN A 93 -2.77 -6.34 2.29
C GLN A 93 -2.90 -6.61 0.80
N ARG A 94 -3.00 -7.90 0.45
CA ARG A 94 -3.13 -8.34 -0.93
C ARG A 94 -4.61 -8.43 -1.32
N TRP A 95 -4.95 -7.98 -2.53
CA TRP A 95 -6.33 -7.94 -3.02
C TRP A 95 -6.92 -9.35 -3.13
N GLN A 96 -6.16 -10.30 -3.68
CA GLN A 96 -6.58 -11.68 -3.88
C GLN A 96 -6.86 -12.45 -2.57
N GLU A 97 -6.52 -11.87 -1.42
CA GLU A 97 -6.68 -12.47 -0.09
C GLU A 97 -7.65 -11.65 0.78
N ASN A 98 -8.49 -10.80 0.18
CA ASN A 98 -9.36 -9.85 0.89
C ASN A 98 -10.71 -10.43 1.36
N ALA A 99 -10.97 -11.72 1.15
CA ALA A 99 -12.30 -12.31 1.39
C ALA A 99 -12.82 -12.09 2.82
N ALA A 100 -11.93 -12.09 3.81
CA ALA A 100 -12.28 -11.84 5.21
C ALA A 100 -12.76 -10.40 5.48
N ASP A 101 -12.40 -9.45 4.61
CA ASP A 101 -12.81 -8.07 4.75
C ASP A 101 -14.24 -7.84 4.20
N GLY A 102 -14.86 -8.80 3.50
CA GLY A 102 -16.21 -8.67 2.94
C GLY A 102 -16.27 -7.85 1.63
N THR A 103 -17.49 -7.47 1.21
CA THR A 103 -17.72 -6.81 -0.08
C THR A 103 -17.48 -5.30 -0.05
N PHE A 104 -17.21 -4.73 -1.22
CA PHE A 104 -17.06 -3.29 -1.46
C PHE A 104 -18.09 -2.83 -2.49
N ASP A 105 -18.65 -1.63 -2.30
CA ASP A 105 -19.57 -1.04 -3.27
C ASP A 105 -18.83 -0.42 -4.45
N VAL A 106 -17.64 0.15 -4.19
CA VAL A 106 -16.81 0.80 -5.22
C VAL A 106 -15.34 0.39 -5.05
N VAL A 107 -14.75 -0.11 -6.13
CA VAL A 107 -13.31 -0.43 -6.19
C VAL A 107 -12.65 0.53 -7.17
N LEU A 108 -11.64 1.28 -6.70
CA LEU A 108 -10.83 2.17 -7.53
C LEU A 108 -9.43 1.59 -7.72
N THR A 109 -9.04 1.41 -8.98
CA THR A 109 -7.69 0.95 -9.36
C THR A 109 -6.88 2.11 -9.92
N PHE A 110 -5.57 2.09 -9.69
CA PHE A 110 -4.68 3.22 -10.03
C PHE A 110 -3.84 3.01 -11.30
N GLU A 111 -4.11 1.94 -12.06
CA GLU A 111 -3.55 1.65 -13.38
C GLU A 111 -4.30 0.47 -14.02
N GLU A 112 -4.30 0.40 -15.35
CA GLU A 112 -4.99 -0.64 -16.15
C GLU A 112 -4.57 -2.06 -15.74
N LYS A 113 -3.27 -2.32 -15.61
CA LYS A 113 -2.79 -3.63 -15.15
C LYS A 113 -3.33 -4.05 -13.78
N VAL A 114 -3.56 -3.09 -12.87
CA VAL A 114 -4.16 -3.38 -11.56
C VAL A 114 -5.65 -3.63 -11.69
N PHE A 115 -6.33 -2.92 -12.60
CA PHE A 115 -7.72 -3.20 -12.96
C PHE A 115 -7.88 -4.64 -13.45
N ASP A 116 -7.07 -5.07 -14.41
CA ASP A 116 -7.16 -6.43 -14.96
C ASP A 116 -7.02 -7.50 -13.87
N MET A 117 -6.03 -7.35 -12.98
CA MET A 117 -5.81 -8.26 -11.84
C MET A 117 -6.88 -8.20 -10.74
N VAL A 118 -7.71 -7.15 -10.72
CA VAL A 118 -8.84 -7.06 -9.79
C VAL A 118 -10.06 -7.79 -10.35
N VAL A 119 -10.21 -7.81 -11.66
CA VAL A 119 -11.33 -8.43 -12.39
C VAL A 119 -11.13 -9.93 -12.60
N GLU A 120 -9.87 -10.38 -12.77
CA GLU A 120 -9.47 -11.80 -12.82
C GLU A 120 -9.66 -12.51 -11.47
#